data_AF-A0A653ISZ1-F1
#
_entry.id   AF-A0A653ISZ1-F1
#
_cell.length_a   1.000
_cell.length_b   1.000
_cell.length_c   1.000
_cell.angle_alpha   90.00
_cell.angle_beta   90.00
_cell.angle_gamma   90.00
#
_symmetry.space_group_name_H-M   'P 1'
#
loop_
_entity.id
_entity.type
_entity.pdbx_description
1 polymer ?
#
loop_
_entity_poly.entity_id
_entity_poly.type
_entity_poly.pdbx_seq_one_letter_code
_entity_poly.pdbx_strand_id
1 'polypeptide(L)'
;MDSDPTILPNVLLIGGLPRAGTTALMDIINEHPEAAIMSEYRLCDLANQLAPILQYQADVERSASETKNSKVSNLEARLSSHTFGSSDSRYAYNLYESEGLNHKLRYPTEERFPSIVANVVRTSLNKPNAQIIGSKRPGSMLKDGGDSFSVMYPSVRYVALLRSPMAQINSSMNRRNLAEQGRDMWHVMTVQEAIDEYIDVVRGLMILREKVGDALLFVKYEDLTSDPERTIDRVIAHAGLAWNGAHSVAAERGTMNVLSPSEIGEIELHLGTIIKAWPETRLTGTNVDLSIFDCFLPSIPLEPINLTNGEPVMCLADGWSEPEPSGIWTDGNSAMLVFGRAEEPFCFAKMVFVPYLEAGLPLSLELMVNGQSVGRRLLWPGDVVVGALDSSSVAVGDRTKPMTMWFGPITLRTDTHNTIEIKMKGVRSPQDLGIDQDKRELGIRLMELQFVAQGSIPQ
;
A
#
# COMPACT_ATOMS: atom_id res chain seq x y z
N MET A 1 17.06 -19.77 25.04
CA MET A 1 15.64 -19.59 25.38
C MET A 1 14.93 -19.57 24.06
N ASP A 2 14.26 -20.66 23.70
CA ASP A 2 13.50 -20.71 22.45
C ASP A 2 12.26 -19.84 22.65
N SER A 3 12.25 -18.66 22.02
CA SER A 3 11.06 -17.84 21.91
C SER A 3 9.95 -18.67 21.27
N ASP A 4 8.75 -18.63 21.84
CA ASP A 4 7.59 -19.29 21.26
C ASP A 4 7.45 -18.87 19.77
N PRO A 5 7.55 -19.80 18.81
CA PRO A 5 7.51 -19.48 17.38
C PRO A 5 6.16 -18.90 16.92
N THR A 6 5.16 -18.84 17.82
CA THR A 6 3.87 -18.18 17.60
C THR A 6 3.90 -16.66 17.81
N ILE A 7 4.92 -16.10 18.48
CA ILE A 7 5.03 -14.65 18.67
C ILE A 7 5.58 -14.03 17.39
N LEU A 8 4.67 -13.40 16.63
CA LEU A 8 5.04 -12.64 15.44
C LEU A 8 5.91 -11.44 15.82
N PRO A 9 6.99 -11.16 15.05
CA PRO A 9 7.78 -9.97 15.29
C PRO A 9 6.97 -8.71 14.96
N ASN A 10 7.32 -7.61 15.61
CA ASN A 10 6.87 -6.30 15.13
C ASN A 10 7.56 -5.99 13.81
N VAL A 11 6.85 -5.31 12.91
CA VAL A 11 7.40 -4.90 11.63
C VAL A 11 7.60 -3.40 11.61
N LEU A 12 8.78 -2.97 11.20
CA LEU A 12 9.12 -1.56 11.03
C LEU A 12 9.51 -1.27 9.58
N LEU A 13 8.75 -0.43 8.90
CA LEU A 13 9.04 0.04 7.55
C LEU A 13 9.58 1.46 7.63
N ILE A 14 10.76 1.68 7.05
CA ILE A 14 11.44 2.99 7.04
C ILE A 14 11.44 3.53 5.62
N GLY A 15 11.00 4.77 5.45
CA GLY A 15 10.98 5.40 4.14
C GLY A 15 10.85 6.91 4.24
N GLY A 16 10.15 7.49 3.28
CA GLY A 16 10.05 8.93 3.10
C GLY A 16 11.01 9.46 2.05
N LEU A 17 11.32 10.75 2.12
CA LEU A 17 12.01 11.44 1.03
C LEU A 17 13.40 10.81 0.75
N PRO A 18 13.73 10.53 -0.51
CA PRO A 18 15.11 10.20 -0.85
C PRO A 18 16.01 11.34 -0.39
N ARG A 19 17.21 10.99 0.09
CA ARG A 19 18.18 11.96 0.65
C ARG A 19 17.74 12.60 1.98
N ALA A 20 16.74 12.07 2.67
CA ALA A 20 16.33 12.55 3.99
C ALA A 20 16.99 11.81 5.18
N GLY A 21 18.06 11.05 4.96
CA GLY A 21 18.76 10.32 6.04
C GLY A 21 18.16 8.97 6.43
N THR A 22 17.32 8.38 5.56
CA THR A 22 16.66 7.08 5.80
C THR A 22 17.67 5.96 6.08
N THR A 23 18.79 5.93 5.34
CA THR A 23 19.89 4.97 5.59
C THR A 23 20.54 5.17 6.95
N ALA A 24 20.85 6.42 7.33
CA ALA A 24 21.47 6.69 8.63
C ALA A 24 20.56 6.25 9.78
N LEU A 25 19.25 6.51 9.69
CA LEU A 25 18.30 6.05 10.69
C LEU A 25 18.23 4.52 10.77
N MET A 26 18.18 3.84 9.61
CA MET A 26 18.21 2.38 9.55
C MET A 26 19.47 1.81 10.20
N ASP A 27 20.64 2.39 9.92
CA ASP A 27 21.92 1.95 10.49
C ASP A 27 21.91 2.08 12.02
N ILE A 28 21.44 3.22 12.54
CA ILE A 28 21.28 3.45 13.99
C ILE A 28 20.36 2.40 14.62
N ILE A 29 19.19 2.14 14.02
CA ILE A 29 18.25 1.13 14.52
C ILE A 29 18.89 -0.26 14.46
N ASN A 30 19.68 -0.55 13.43
CA ASN A 30 20.44 -1.79 13.28
C ASN A 30 21.65 -1.87 14.22
N GLU A 31 21.96 -0.88 15.05
CA GLU A 31 22.85 -1.10 16.20
C GLU A 31 22.10 -1.78 17.35
N HIS A 32 20.76 -1.77 17.36
CA HIS A 32 19.98 -2.53 18.34
C HIS A 32 20.13 -4.05 18.11
N PRO A 33 20.46 -4.84 19.14
CA PRO A 33 20.55 -6.30 18.99
C PRO A 33 19.19 -6.94 18.67
N GLU A 34 18.09 -6.27 19.00
CA GLU A 34 16.73 -6.79 18.78
C GLU A 34 16.04 -6.24 17.52
N ALA A 35 16.72 -5.50 16.64
CA ALA A 35 16.16 -4.98 15.41
C ALA A 35 16.92 -5.46 14.17
N ALA A 36 16.23 -5.94 13.15
CA ALA A 36 16.82 -6.41 11.90
C ALA A 36 16.09 -5.78 10.70
N ILE A 37 16.64 -4.69 10.17
CA ILE A 37 16.04 -3.92 9.07
C ILE A 37 16.88 -4.09 7.80
N MET A 38 16.29 -4.63 6.74
CA MET A 38 16.93 -4.78 5.43
C MET A 38 17.05 -3.44 4.70
N SER A 39 18.09 -3.27 3.89
CA SER A 39 18.27 -2.07 3.06
C SER A 39 17.76 -2.28 1.64
N GLU A 40 17.01 -1.30 1.13
CA GLU A 40 16.57 -1.17 -0.29
C GLU A 40 15.84 -2.39 -0.86
N TYR A 41 15.12 -3.13 -0.01
CA TYR A 41 14.38 -4.33 -0.41
C TYR A 41 13.02 -4.36 0.29
N ARG A 42 11.92 -4.51 -0.44
CA ARG A 42 10.57 -4.51 0.16
C ARG A 42 10.30 -5.82 0.88
N LEU A 43 9.86 -5.75 2.14
CA LEU A 43 9.53 -6.95 2.90
C LEU A 43 8.33 -7.73 2.31
N CYS A 44 7.39 -7.03 1.67
CA CYS A 44 6.30 -7.66 0.93
C CYS A 44 6.78 -8.45 -0.30
N ASP A 45 7.81 -7.96 -1.01
CA ASP A 45 8.42 -8.71 -2.12
C ASP A 45 9.09 -9.99 -1.63
N LEU A 46 9.75 -9.95 -0.47
CA LEU A 46 10.36 -11.14 0.13
C LEU A 46 9.29 -12.17 0.45
N ALA A 47 8.20 -11.74 1.09
CA ALA A 47 7.07 -12.60 1.40
C ALA A 47 6.49 -13.22 0.12
N ASN A 48 6.27 -12.42 -0.93
CA ASN A 48 5.75 -12.93 -2.21
C ASN A 48 6.70 -13.94 -2.87
N GLN A 49 8.01 -13.72 -2.80
CA GLN A 49 9.01 -14.66 -3.34
C GLN A 49 9.10 -15.97 -2.54
N LEU A 50 8.79 -15.93 -1.24
CA LEU A 50 8.76 -17.12 -0.38
C LEU A 50 7.42 -17.85 -0.42
N ALA A 51 6.32 -17.19 -0.80
CA ALA A 51 4.97 -17.77 -0.82
C ALA A 51 4.84 -19.13 -1.55
N PRO A 52 5.57 -19.42 -2.65
CA PRO A 52 5.52 -20.71 -3.32
C PRO A 52 5.85 -21.92 -2.42
N ILE A 53 6.53 -21.75 -1.28
CA ILE A 53 6.77 -22.86 -0.33
C ILE A 53 5.49 -23.39 0.32
N LEU A 54 4.39 -22.63 0.26
CA LEU A 54 3.07 -22.99 0.79
C LEU A 54 2.25 -23.84 -0.18
N GLN A 55 2.70 -24.00 -1.43
CA GLN A 55 1.95 -24.72 -2.47
C GLN A 55 1.52 -26.12 -2.04
N TYR A 56 2.38 -26.82 -1.30
CA TYR A 56 2.08 -28.17 -0.82
C TYR A 56 0.90 -28.20 0.16
N GLN A 57 0.77 -27.20 1.05
CA GLN A 57 -0.40 -27.11 1.93
C GLN A 57 -1.68 -26.95 1.10
N ALA A 58 -1.67 -26.03 0.12
CA ALA A 58 -2.81 -25.79 -0.75
C ALA A 58 -3.23 -27.04 -1.52
N ASP A 59 -2.26 -27.82 -2.01
CA ASP A 59 -2.53 -29.08 -2.73
C ASP A 59 -3.08 -30.18 -1.79
N VAL A 60 -2.59 -30.27 -0.56
CA VAL A 60 -3.11 -31.19 0.47
C VAL A 60 -4.55 -30.83 0.85
N GLU A 61 -4.85 -29.55 1.05
CA GLU A 61 -6.20 -29.07 1.38
C GLU A 61 -7.18 -29.25 0.22
N ARG A 62 -6.75 -28.98 -1.02
CA ARG A 62 -7.51 -29.26 -2.24
C ARG A 62 -7.86 -30.75 -2.33
N SER A 63 -6.86 -31.62 -2.18
CA SER A 63 -7.07 -33.08 -2.19
C SER A 63 -8.01 -33.55 -1.07
N ALA A 64 -7.91 -32.96 0.12
CA ALA A 64 -8.78 -33.28 1.25
C ALA A 64 -10.23 -32.85 1.04
N SER A 65 -10.46 -31.67 0.45
CA SER A 65 -11.80 -31.17 0.12
C SER A 65 -12.47 -31.97 -1.00
N GLU A 66 -11.73 -32.35 -2.04
CA GLU A 66 -12.20 -33.27 -3.09
C GLU A 66 -12.55 -34.66 -2.53
N THR A 67 -11.75 -35.16 -1.58
CA THR A 67 -12.03 -36.43 -0.88
C THR A 67 -13.26 -36.35 0.01
N LYS A 68 -13.52 -35.21 0.67
CA LYS A 68 -14.76 -35.00 1.44
C LYS A 68 -15.98 -34.94 0.54
N ASN A 69 -15.91 -34.20 -0.57
CA ASN A 69 -17.02 -34.08 -1.52
C ASN A 69 -17.32 -35.42 -2.22
N SER A 70 -16.29 -36.18 -2.59
CA SER A 70 -16.45 -37.53 -3.15
C SER A 70 -16.93 -38.55 -2.13
N LYS A 71 -16.63 -38.41 -0.83
CA LYS A 71 -17.21 -39.25 0.23
C LYS A 71 -18.68 -38.91 0.49
N VAL A 72 -19.10 -37.66 0.36
CA VAL A 72 -20.52 -37.25 0.47
C VAL A 72 -21.32 -37.77 -0.74
N SER A 73 -20.81 -37.62 -1.97
CA SER A 73 -21.46 -38.18 -3.16
C SER A 73 -21.43 -39.72 -3.17
N ASN A 74 -20.37 -40.34 -2.64
CA ASN A 74 -20.33 -41.79 -2.45
C ASN A 74 -21.17 -42.25 -1.25
N LEU A 75 -21.54 -41.43 -0.27
CA LEU A 75 -22.49 -41.86 0.77
C LEU A 75 -23.90 -41.96 0.20
N GLU A 76 -24.26 -41.07 -0.73
CA GLU A 76 -25.52 -41.16 -1.49
C GLU A 76 -25.50 -42.32 -2.51
N ALA A 77 -24.35 -42.60 -3.15
CA ALA A 77 -24.20 -43.73 -4.07
C ALA A 77 -24.01 -45.11 -3.36
N ARG A 78 -23.48 -45.13 -2.13
CA ARG A 78 -23.30 -46.37 -1.34
C ARG A 78 -24.55 -46.78 -0.57
N LEU A 79 -25.57 -45.93 -0.51
CA LEU A 79 -26.94 -46.37 -0.22
C LEU A 79 -27.60 -47.05 -1.43
N SER A 80 -26.95 -47.10 -2.60
CA SER A 80 -27.52 -47.66 -3.83
C SER A 80 -26.66 -48.69 -4.57
N SER A 81 -25.43 -49.04 -4.15
CA SER A 81 -24.72 -50.17 -4.77
C SER A 81 -23.62 -50.82 -3.90
N HIS A 82 -23.77 -52.13 -3.70
CA HIS A 82 -22.70 -53.06 -3.35
C HIS A 82 -21.93 -53.42 -4.62
N THR A 83 -20.61 -53.15 -4.69
CA THR A 83 -19.61 -54.09 -5.22
C THR A 83 -18.19 -53.57 -5.00
N PHE A 84 -17.36 -54.44 -4.43
CA PHE A 84 -15.91 -54.30 -4.28
C PHE A 84 -15.21 -54.57 -5.63
N GLY A 85 -14.17 -53.80 -5.95
CA GLY A 85 -13.22 -54.18 -7.01
C GLY A 85 -12.18 -53.11 -7.35
N SER A 86 -10.90 -53.46 -7.12
CA SER A 86 -9.67 -53.02 -7.83
C SER A 86 -9.35 -51.52 -7.88
N SER A 87 -8.39 -51.03 -7.09
CA SER A 87 -6.94 -50.97 -7.39
C SER A 87 -6.51 -49.80 -8.28
N ASP A 88 -6.36 -48.61 -7.68
CA ASP A 88 -5.30 -47.66 -8.04
C ASP A 88 -5.14 -46.61 -6.92
N SER A 89 -4.54 -47.04 -5.82
CA SER A 89 -4.19 -46.18 -4.67
C SER A 89 -2.69 -45.86 -4.75
N ARG A 90 -2.28 -45.06 -5.75
CA ARG A 90 -0.87 -44.65 -5.88
C ARG A 90 -0.54 -43.25 -5.36
N TYR A 91 -1.50 -42.52 -4.79
CA TYR A 91 -1.26 -41.21 -4.16
C TYR A 91 -1.98 -40.99 -2.82
N ALA A 92 -2.37 -42.06 -2.13
CA ALA A 92 -2.74 -41.94 -0.73
C ALA A 92 -1.44 -41.86 0.11
N TYR A 93 -0.80 -40.69 0.13
CA TYR A 93 -0.01 -40.30 1.30
C TYR A 93 -1.01 -40.22 2.45
N ASN A 94 -1.32 -41.38 3.03
CA ASN A 94 -2.10 -41.47 4.24
C ASN A 94 -1.44 -40.50 5.22
N LEU A 95 -2.25 -39.55 5.69
CA LEU A 95 -2.04 -38.76 6.89
C LEU A 95 -1.78 -39.75 8.03
N TYR A 96 -0.57 -40.29 8.09
CA TYR A 96 -0.10 -41.07 9.22
C TYR A 96 0.14 -40.04 10.31
N GLU A 97 -0.93 -39.73 11.05
CA GLU A 97 -0.81 -39.48 12.48
C GLU A 97 -0.16 -40.74 13.08
N SER A 98 1.15 -40.79 12.99
CA SER A 98 1.93 -41.79 13.70
C SER A 98 1.93 -41.32 15.14
N GLU A 99 1.12 -42.00 15.95
CA GLU A 99 1.16 -41.84 17.40
C GLU A 99 2.63 -41.90 17.86
N GLY A 100 3.08 -40.87 18.56
CA GLY A 100 4.45 -40.78 19.09
C GLY A 100 5.44 -39.93 18.29
N LEU A 101 5.10 -39.34 17.14
CA LEU A 101 5.95 -38.33 16.51
C LEU A 101 5.67 -36.92 17.04
N ASN A 102 6.71 -36.24 17.53
CA ASN A 102 6.65 -34.85 17.97
C ASN A 102 6.43 -33.86 16.81
N HIS A 103 6.78 -34.24 15.58
CA HIS A 103 6.66 -33.39 14.39
C HIS A 103 5.66 -34.00 13.40
N LYS A 104 4.38 -33.68 13.59
CA LYS A 104 3.29 -34.15 12.73
C LYS A 104 3.28 -33.48 11.34
N LEU A 105 3.86 -32.29 11.20
CA LEU A 105 3.90 -31.52 9.96
C LEU A 105 5.28 -31.60 9.31
N ARG A 106 5.33 -31.90 8.01
CA ARG A 106 6.56 -32.00 7.20
C ARG A 106 6.68 -30.92 6.12
N TYR A 107 5.83 -29.91 6.18
CA TYR A 107 5.76 -28.82 5.22
C TYR A 107 5.44 -27.49 5.93
N PRO A 108 5.83 -26.33 5.37
CA PRO A 108 5.44 -25.02 5.86
C PRO A 108 3.93 -24.83 5.85
N THR A 109 3.40 -24.08 6.82
CA THR A 109 1.98 -23.72 6.87
C THR A 109 1.80 -22.21 6.76
N GLU A 110 0.64 -21.76 6.29
CA GLU A 110 0.24 -20.34 6.29
C GLU A 110 0.42 -19.71 7.67
N GLU A 111 0.02 -20.42 8.73
CA GLU A 111 0.19 -20.01 10.13
C GLU A 111 1.65 -19.73 10.50
N ARG A 112 2.60 -20.52 9.98
CA ARG A 112 4.04 -20.38 10.26
C ARG A 112 4.77 -19.49 9.28
N PHE A 113 4.12 -19.11 8.18
CA PHE A 113 4.73 -18.36 7.09
C PHE A 113 5.33 -17.01 7.53
N PRO A 114 4.64 -16.19 8.36
CA PRO A 114 5.24 -14.94 8.86
C PRO A 114 6.57 -15.20 9.60
N SER A 115 6.62 -16.22 10.45
CA SER A 115 7.85 -16.58 11.18
C SER A 115 8.98 -17.05 10.26
N ILE A 116 8.66 -17.69 9.13
CA ILE A 116 9.67 -18.06 8.11
C ILE A 116 10.27 -16.80 7.49
N VAL A 117 9.43 -15.86 7.04
CA VAL A 117 9.88 -14.57 6.46
C VAL A 117 10.75 -13.82 7.47
N ALA A 118 10.31 -13.73 8.73
CA ALA A 118 11.07 -13.11 9.81
C ALA A 118 12.45 -13.74 10.01
N ASN A 119 12.53 -15.07 10.00
CA ASN A 119 13.79 -15.79 10.20
C ASN A 119 14.75 -15.62 9.03
N VAL A 120 14.27 -15.43 7.80
CA VAL A 120 15.12 -15.05 6.66
C VAL A 120 15.75 -13.68 6.92
N VAL A 121 14.97 -12.68 7.33
CA VAL A 121 15.50 -11.33 7.66
C VAL A 121 16.53 -11.39 8.78
N ARG A 122 16.19 -12.05 9.90
CA ARG A 122 17.07 -12.24 11.06
C ARG A 122 18.40 -12.88 10.68
N THR A 123 18.34 -13.95 9.89
CA THR A 123 19.53 -14.71 9.48
C THR A 123 20.40 -13.89 8.54
N SER A 124 19.81 -13.18 7.57
CA SER A 124 20.53 -12.32 6.62
C SER A 124 21.33 -11.20 7.30
N LEU A 125 20.90 -10.76 8.49
CA LEU A 125 21.58 -9.71 9.27
C LEU A 125 22.33 -10.25 10.50
N ASN A 126 22.43 -11.57 10.66
CA ASN A 126 23.05 -12.24 11.82
C ASN A 126 22.46 -11.79 13.18
N LYS A 127 21.13 -11.66 13.24
CA LYS A 127 20.37 -11.25 14.43
C LYS A 127 19.23 -12.23 14.73
N PRO A 128 19.56 -13.45 15.21
CA PRO A 128 18.56 -14.51 15.42
C PRO A 128 17.47 -14.14 16.45
N ASN A 129 17.76 -13.21 17.35
CA ASN A 129 16.86 -12.79 18.42
C ASN A 129 16.14 -11.47 18.13
N ALA A 130 16.16 -10.97 16.88
CA ALA A 130 15.50 -9.71 16.57
C ALA A 130 13.98 -9.79 16.82
N GLN A 131 13.47 -8.92 17.69
CA GLN A 131 12.05 -8.75 17.97
C GLN A 131 11.36 -7.89 16.91
N ILE A 132 12.14 -7.02 16.27
CA ILE A 132 11.72 -6.21 15.12
C ILE A 132 12.40 -6.69 13.87
N ILE A 133 11.60 -6.91 12.83
CA ILE A 133 12.10 -7.06 11.46
C ILE A 133 11.59 -5.89 10.62
N GLY A 134 12.22 -5.65 9.48
CA GLY A 134 11.75 -4.57 8.63
C GLY A 134 12.54 -4.38 7.36
N SER A 135 12.21 -3.30 6.68
CA SER A 135 12.92 -2.84 5.50
C SER A 135 12.96 -1.33 5.44
N LYS A 136 14.04 -0.79 4.87
CA LYS A 136 14.17 0.61 4.51
C LYS A 136 14.18 0.77 3.00
N ARG A 137 13.31 1.63 2.48
CA ARG A 137 13.33 2.09 1.08
C ARG A 137 12.85 3.53 1.00
N PRO A 138 13.56 4.44 0.32
CA PRO A 138 13.02 5.77 0.02
C PRO A 138 11.72 5.68 -0.79
N GLY A 139 10.83 6.64 -0.59
CA GLY A 139 9.53 6.71 -1.22
C GLY A 139 8.38 6.75 -0.21
N SER A 140 7.14 6.71 -0.72
CA SER A 140 5.93 6.86 0.09
C SER A 140 5.54 5.64 0.93
N MET A 141 6.18 4.49 0.73
CA MET A 141 5.86 3.20 1.37
C MET A 141 4.42 2.68 1.14
N LEU A 142 3.60 3.33 0.32
CA LEU A 142 2.21 2.90 0.07
C LEU A 142 2.11 1.46 -0.42
N LYS A 143 3.01 1.09 -1.35
CA LYS A 143 3.08 -0.25 -1.93
C LYS A 143 3.78 -1.27 -1.00
N ASP A 144 4.33 -0.84 0.15
CA ASP A 144 5.13 -1.70 1.03
C ASP A 144 4.28 -2.38 2.12
N GLY A 145 3.11 -1.80 2.46
CA GLY A 145 2.23 -2.24 3.53
C GLY A 145 0.89 -2.83 3.07
N GLY A 146 0.79 -3.30 1.82
CA GLY A 146 -0.46 -3.76 1.19
C GLY A 146 -1.30 -4.71 2.06
N ASP A 147 -2.59 -4.82 1.76
CA ASP A 147 -3.59 -5.46 2.65
C ASP A 147 -3.20 -6.90 3.05
N SER A 148 -2.66 -7.69 2.13
CA SER A 148 -2.18 -9.04 2.40
C SER A 148 -1.01 -9.08 3.39
N PHE A 149 -0.12 -8.09 3.33
CA PHE A 149 1.01 -7.97 4.24
C PHE A 149 0.57 -7.52 5.64
N SER A 150 -0.38 -6.59 5.72
CA SER A 150 -0.97 -6.16 7.00
C SER A 150 -1.78 -7.26 7.70
N VAL A 151 -2.37 -8.19 6.93
CA VAL A 151 -2.98 -9.42 7.48
C VAL A 151 -1.91 -10.35 8.07
N MET A 152 -0.76 -10.47 7.41
CA MET A 152 0.37 -11.30 7.86
C MET A 152 1.02 -10.75 9.14
N TYR A 153 1.09 -9.42 9.26
CA TYR A 153 1.67 -8.72 10.39
C TYR A 153 0.70 -7.64 10.91
N PRO A 154 -0.11 -7.95 11.93
CA PRO A 154 -1.08 -6.98 12.47
C PRO A 154 -0.45 -5.72 13.10
N SER A 155 0.83 -5.79 13.47
CA SER A 155 1.58 -4.73 14.16
C SER A 155 2.67 -4.12 13.28
N VAL A 156 2.34 -3.76 12.04
CA VAL A 156 3.22 -2.97 11.16
C VAL A 156 3.24 -1.52 11.60
N ARG A 157 4.45 -0.95 11.70
CA ARG A 157 4.70 0.45 11.97
C ARG A 157 5.58 1.06 10.90
N TYR A 158 5.44 2.36 10.70
CA TYR A 158 6.09 3.11 9.66
C TYR A 158 6.84 4.29 10.25
N VAL A 159 8.01 4.59 9.68
CA VAL A 159 8.79 5.79 9.97
C VAL A 159 9.10 6.48 8.65
N ALA A 160 8.55 7.67 8.46
CA ALA A 160 8.75 8.49 7.27
C ALA A 160 9.64 9.68 7.56
N LEU A 161 10.79 9.74 6.90
CA LEU A 161 11.68 10.88 7.02
C LEU A 161 11.28 11.98 6.04
N LEU A 162 11.20 13.19 6.57
CA LEU A 162 10.99 14.43 5.84
C LEU A 162 12.26 15.29 5.94
N ARG A 163 12.57 16.08 4.92
CA ARG A 163 13.72 16.99 4.90
C ARG A 163 13.35 18.26 4.16
N SER A 164 13.96 19.40 4.50
CA SER A 164 13.73 20.66 3.81
C SER A 164 13.80 20.46 2.29
N PRO A 165 12.84 20.97 1.48
CA PRO A 165 12.86 20.80 0.04
C PRO A 165 14.18 21.25 -0.58
N MET A 166 14.67 22.41 -0.18
CA MET A 166 15.94 22.95 -0.67
C MET A 166 17.13 22.02 -0.38
N ALA A 167 17.21 21.48 0.85
CA ALA A 167 18.31 20.60 1.25
C ALA A 167 18.23 19.22 0.57
N GLN A 168 17.02 18.68 0.42
CA GLN A 168 16.77 17.40 -0.25
C GLN A 168 17.13 17.49 -1.73
N ILE A 169 16.63 18.51 -2.44
CA ILE A 169 16.87 18.70 -3.87
C ILE A 169 18.34 19.01 -4.13
N ASN A 170 18.98 19.86 -3.31
CA ASN A 170 20.43 20.09 -3.41
C ASN A 170 21.23 18.77 -3.25
N SER A 171 20.84 17.90 -2.33
CA SER A 171 21.47 16.57 -2.18
C SER A 171 21.24 15.68 -3.41
N SER A 172 20.04 15.72 -4.00
CA SER A 172 19.72 15.01 -5.24
C SER A 172 20.59 15.50 -6.41
N MET A 173 20.70 16.82 -6.59
CA MET A 173 21.53 17.40 -7.65
C MET A 173 23.02 17.15 -7.45
N ASN A 174 23.49 17.03 -6.21
CA ASN A 174 24.87 16.62 -5.96
C ASN A 174 25.12 15.18 -6.45
N ARG A 175 24.14 14.28 -6.26
CA ARG A 175 24.23 12.91 -6.80
C ARG A 175 24.11 12.87 -8.32
N ARG A 176 23.24 13.70 -8.93
CA ARG A 176 23.22 13.90 -10.38
C ARG A 176 24.62 14.24 -10.90
N ASN A 177 25.26 15.26 -10.32
CA ASN A 177 26.59 15.70 -10.76
C ASN A 177 27.65 14.59 -10.64
N LEU A 178 27.53 13.70 -9.64
CA LEU A 178 28.38 12.52 -9.50
C LEU A 178 28.03 11.42 -10.52
N ALA A 179 26.75 11.21 -10.80
CA ALA A 179 26.26 10.24 -11.79
C ALA A 179 26.69 10.62 -13.22
N GLU A 180 26.64 11.91 -13.57
CA GLU A 180 27.17 12.44 -14.84
C GLU A 180 28.68 12.18 -15.01
N GLN A 181 29.42 12.06 -13.90
CA GLN A 181 30.84 11.69 -13.88
C GLN A 181 31.06 10.17 -13.86
N GLY A 182 29.99 9.35 -13.89
CA GLY A 182 30.06 7.90 -13.75
C GLY A 182 30.46 7.42 -12.36
N ARG A 183 30.30 8.27 -11.32
CA ARG A 183 30.70 7.99 -9.93
C ARG A 183 29.53 7.62 -9.02
N ASP A 184 28.32 7.61 -9.56
CA ASP A 184 27.10 7.28 -8.85
C ASP A 184 26.05 6.71 -9.82
N MET A 185 25.09 5.96 -9.30
CA MET A 185 23.90 5.49 -10.01
C MET A 185 22.69 6.22 -9.46
N TRP A 186 22.49 7.45 -9.91
CA TRP A 186 21.35 8.29 -9.52
C TRP A 186 20.43 8.50 -10.72
N HIS A 187 19.12 8.33 -10.52
CA HIS A 187 18.13 8.37 -11.59
C HIS A 187 17.57 9.77 -11.86
N VAL A 188 17.61 10.67 -10.87
CA VAL A 188 17.10 12.03 -11.01
C VAL A 188 18.16 12.90 -11.68
N MET A 189 17.83 13.42 -12.85
CA MET A 189 18.75 14.15 -13.72
C MET A 189 18.43 15.64 -13.82
N THR A 190 17.25 16.08 -13.40
CA THR A 190 16.87 17.51 -13.43
C THR A 190 16.30 18.00 -12.10
N VAL A 191 16.28 19.33 -11.91
CA VAL A 191 15.63 19.94 -10.74
C VAL A 191 14.13 19.72 -10.77
N GLN A 192 13.49 19.85 -11.93
CA GLN A 192 12.07 19.54 -12.08
C GLN A 192 11.75 18.10 -11.67
N GLU A 193 12.52 17.11 -12.11
CA GLU A 193 12.33 15.71 -11.69
C GLU A 193 12.51 15.54 -10.17
N ALA A 194 13.42 16.28 -9.54
CA ALA A 194 13.60 16.26 -8.09
C ALA A 194 12.43 16.92 -7.34
N ILE A 195 11.85 17.99 -7.89
CA ILE A 195 10.64 18.63 -7.38
C ILE A 195 9.46 17.66 -7.48
N ASP A 196 9.28 17.03 -8.64
CA ASP A 196 8.20 16.07 -8.90
C ASP A 196 8.32 14.88 -7.94
N GLU A 197 9.52 14.30 -7.78
CA GLU A 197 9.77 13.22 -6.82
C GLU A 197 9.47 13.66 -5.37
N TYR A 198 9.84 14.89 -4.99
CA TYR A 198 9.53 15.43 -3.67
C TYR A 198 8.02 15.49 -3.43
N ILE A 199 7.27 16.07 -4.38
CA ILE A 199 5.81 16.23 -4.32
C ILE A 199 5.14 14.86 -4.24
N ASP A 200 5.51 13.95 -5.13
CA ASP A 200 4.92 12.61 -5.23
C ASP A 200 5.12 11.80 -3.95
N VAL A 201 6.32 11.83 -3.38
CA VAL A 201 6.62 11.12 -2.13
C VAL A 201 5.83 11.73 -0.98
N VAL A 202 5.82 13.05 -0.81
CA VAL A 202 5.08 13.70 0.28
C VAL A 202 3.58 13.44 0.17
N ARG A 203 3.00 13.56 -1.02
CA ARG A 203 1.58 13.20 -1.27
C ARG A 203 1.31 11.76 -0.86
N GLY A 204 2.17 10.83 -1.28
CA GLY A 204 2.05 9.43 -0.91
C GLY A 204 2.13 9.19 0.60
N LEU A 205 2.94 9.96 1.33
CA LEU A 205 3.01 9.89 2.79
C LEU A 205 1.76 10.47 3.48
N MET A 206 1.16 11.53 2.93
CA MET A 206 -0.13 12.06 3.42
C MET A 206 -1.23 11.00 3.28
N ILE A 207 -1.27 10.31 2.14
CA ILE A 207 -2.16 9.17 1.89
C ILE A 207 -1.89 8.04 2.89
N LEU A 208 -0.62 7.69 3.11
CA LEU A 208 -0.26 6.64 4.06
C LEU A 208 -0.75 6.98 5.47
N ARG A 209 -0.63 8.25 5.88
CA ARG A 209 -1.12 8.74 7.19
C ARG A 209 -2.61 8.49 7.38
N GLU A 210 -3.44 8.76 6.37
CA GLU A 210 -4.89 8.47 6.46
C GLU A 210 -5.16 6.97 6.56
N LYS A 211 -4.37 6.13 5.88
CA LYS A 211 -4.56 4.67 5.87
C LYS A 211 -4.16 4.01 7.19
N VAL A 212 -3.04 4.42 7.77
CA VAL A 212 -2.42 3.70 8.91
C VAL A 212 -2.46 4.48 10.23
N GLY A 213 -2.90 5.74 10.20
CA GLY A 213 -3.03 6.59 11.38
C GLY A 213 -1.75 6.61 12.21
N ASP A 214 -1.89 6.34 13.51
CA ASP A 214 -0.80 6.40 14.49
C ASP A 214 0.26 5.29 14.35
N ALA A 215 0.09 4.36 13.42
CA ALA A 215 1.18 3.45 13.03
C ALA A 215 2.29 4.18 12.26
N LEU A 216 2.04 5.37 11.70
CA LEU A 216 3.04 6.19 11.00
C LEU A 216 3.61 7.29 11.91
N LEU A 217 4.94 7.28 12.06
CA LEU A 217 5.71 8.34 12.69
C LEU A 217 6.43 9.15 11.60
N PHE A 218 6.18 10.46 11.55
CA PHE A 218 7.01 11.36 10.77
C PHE A 218 8.25 11.78 11.55
N VAL A 219 9.38 11.93 10.86
CA VAL A 219 10.65 12.40 11.43
C VAL A 219 11.21 13.47 10.52
N LYS A 220 11.31 14.70 11.03
CA LYS A 220 12.03 15.78 10.37
C LYS A 220 13.53 15.54 10.51
N TYR A 221 14.24 15.47 9.40
CA TYR A 221 15.68 15.22 9.37
C TYR A 221 16.47 16.24 10.19
N GLU A 222 16.04 17.49 10.20
CA GLU A 222 16.66 18.54 11.00
C GLU A 222 16.51 18.28 12.51
N ASP A 223 15.42 17.64 12.97
CA ASP A 223 15.26 17.23 14.37
C ASP A 223 16.20 16.04 14.69
N LEU A 224 16.31 15.08 13.76
CA LEU A 224 17.22 13.93 13.89
C LEU A 224 18.69 14.35 14.00
N THR A 225 19.08 15.45 13.37
CA THR A 225 20.47 15.93 13.39
C THR A 225 20.75 16.93 14.49
N SER A 226 19.77 17.74 14.90
CA SER A 226 19.94 18.74 15.96
C SER A 226 19.71 18.19 17.37
N ASP A 227 18.80 17.23 17.53
CA ASP A 227 18.48 16.54 18.78
C ASP A 227 18.36 15.02 18.53
N PRO A 228 19.47 14.35 18.17
CA PRO A 228 19.46 12.94 17.78
C PRO A 228 18.96 12.03 18.89
N GLU A 229 19.37 12.25 20.14
CA GLU A 229 18.99 11.38 21.26
C GLU A 229 17.47 11.33 21.42
N ARG A 230 16.83 12.49 21.53
CA ARG A 230 15.37 12.57 21.68
C ARG A 230 14.63 12.02 20.46
N THR A 231 15.15 12.28 19.26
CA THR A 231 14.50 11.84 18.02
C THR A 231 14.60 10.33 17.86
N ILE A 232 15.76 9.73 18.14
CA ILE A 232 15.96 8.28 18.09
C ILE A 232 15.14 7.61 19.17
N ASP A 233 15.12 8.11 20.41
CA ASP A 233 14.30 7.55 21.49
C ASP A 233 12.82 7.47 21.09
N ARG A 234 12.30 8.50 20.41
CA ARG A 234 10.94 8.50 19.85
C ARG A 234 10.75 7.43 18.77
N VAL A 235 11.72 7.27 17.87
CA VAL A 235 11.66 6.25 16.82
C VAL A 235 11.69 4.84 17.41
N ILE A 236 12.57 4.58 18.38
CA ILE A 236 12.69 3.28 19.03
C ILE A 236 11.44 2.95 19.86
N ALA A 237 10.93 3.94 20.62
CA ALA A 237 9.68 3.79 21.35
C ALA A 237 8.50 3.54 20.40
N HIS A 238 8.44 4.26 19.28
CA HIS A 238 7.42 4.03 18.25
C HIS A 238 7.53 2.62 17.69
N ALA A 239 8.74 2.12 17.41
CA ALA A 239 8.95 0.76 16.93
C ALA A 239 8.53 -0.31 17.96
N GLY A 240 8.39 0.04 19.23
CA GLY A 240 7.99 -0.86 20.31
C GLY A 240 9.16 -1.55 21.01
N LEU A 241 10.36 -0.95 20.97
CA LEU A 241 11.54 -1.43 21.68
C LEU A 241 11.86 -0.53 22.88
N ALA A 242 12.59 -1.10 23.84
CA ALA A 242 13.28 -0.34 24.88
C ALA A 242 14.73 -0.09 24.43
N TRP A 243 15.21 1.14 24.53
CA TRP A 243 16.59 1.48 24.17
C TRP A 243 17.46 1.74 25.40
N ASN A 244 18.65 1.15 25.45
CA ASN A 244 19.60 1.30 26.57
C ASN A 244 21.03 1.73 26.14
N GLY A 245 21.25 2.06 24.87
CA GLY A 245 22.59 2.38 24.32
C GLY A 245 22.88 3.89 24.16
N ALA A 246 24.14 4.25 23.92
CA ALA A 246 24.50 5.62 23.55
C ALA A 246 24.26 5.87 22.05
N HIS A 247 23.65 7.02 21.71
CA HIS A 247 23.41 7.42 20.33
C HIS A 247 24.58 8.25 19.81
N SER A 248 25.28 7.77 18.78
CA SER A 248 26.24 8.61 18.04
C SER A 248 25.77 8.73 16.60
N VAL A 249 25.10 9.84 16.30
CA VAL A 249 24.89 10.25 14.91
C VAL A 249 26.00 11.22 14.57
N ALA A 250 26.95 10.79 13.73
CA ALA A 250 27.85 11.75 13.13
C ALA A 250 27.00 12.68 12.26
N ALA A 251 26.94 13.96 12.61
CA ALA A 251 26.28 14.97 11.78
C ALA A 251 26.84 14.90 10.35
N GLU A 252 25.96 15.06 9.36
CA GLU A 252 26.36 15.12 7.96
C GLU A 252 27.41 16.23 7.82
N ARG A 253 28.62 15.88 7.34
CA ARG A 253 29.72 16.83 7.16
C ARG A 253 29.36 17.77 6.01
N GLY A 254 28.72 18.90 6.34
CA GLY A 254 28.48 20.05 5.46
C GLY A 254 27.88 19.70 4.11
N THR A 255 26.58 19.97 3.91
CA THR A 255 25.97 19.88 2.58
C THR A 255 26.71 20.83 1.62
N MET A 256 27.41 20.28 0.62
CA MET A 256 27.93 21.10 -0.47
C MET A 256 26.75 21.71 -1.22
N ASN A 257 26.69 23.03 -1.30
CA ASN A 257 25.70 23.73 -2.11
C ASN A 257 26.14 23.66 -3.57
N VAL A 258 25.41 22.87 -4.37
CA VAL A 258 25.73 22.61 -5.78
C VAL A 258 24.72 23.19 -6.76
N LEU A 259 23.62 23.73 -6.26
CA LEU A 259 22.57 24.36 -7.07
C LEU A 259 23.06 25.69 -7.63
N SER A 260 22.80 25.91 -8.91
CA SER A 260 22.94 27.20 -9.58
C SER A 260 21.84 28.18 -9.16
N PRO A 261 22.02 29.50 -9.35
CA PRO A 261 20.97 30.49 -9.06
C PRO A 261 19.66 30.26 -9.82
N SER A 262 19.70 29.75 -11.05
CA SER A 262 18.51 29.42 -11.83
C SER A 262 17.75 28.24 -11.23
N GLU A 263 18.46 27.18 -10.82
CA GLU A 263 17.88 26.01 -10.16
C GLU A 263 17.25 26.38 -8.81
N ILE A 264 17.89 27.27 -8.04
CA ILE A 264 17.30 27.80 -6.80
C ILE A 264 15.98 28.54 -7.09
N GLY A 265 15.97 29.39 -8.11
CA GLY A 265 14.76 30.13 -8.51
C GLY A 265 13.61 29.21 -8.93
N GLU A 266 13.91 28.12 -9.63
CA GLU A 266 12.93 27.08 -10.01
C GLU A 266 12.34 26.35 -8.80
N ILE A 267 13.19 26.00 -7.83
CA ILE A 267 12.75 25.38 -6.57
C ILE A 267 11.89 26.35 -5.76
N GLU A 268 12.30 27.62 -5.64
CA GLU A 268 11.53 28.63 -4.92
C GLU A 268 10.19 28.96 -5.58
N LEU A 269 10.11 28.89 -6.91
CA LEU A 269 8.87 29.07 -7.65
C LEU A 269 7.82 28.03 -7.26
N HIS A 270 8.23 26.76 -7.13
CA HIS A 270 7.32 25.65 -6.84
C HIS A 270 7.11 25.40 -5.35
N LEU A 271 8.17 25.51 -4.56
CA LEU A 271 8.22 25.06 -3.16
C LEU A 271 8.53 26.19 -2.17
N GLY A 272 8.61 27.45 -2.63
CA GLY A 272 9.05 28.60 -1.82
C GLY A 272 8.21 28.84 -0.57
N THR A 273 6.89 28.62 -0.63
CA THR A 273 6.01 28.72 0.55
C THR A 273 6.39 27.71 1.62
N ILE A 274 6.64 26.46 1.23
CA ILE A 274 7.04 25.37 2.12
C ILE A 274 8.42 25.65 2.70
N ILE A 275 9.38 26.07 1.86
CA ILE A 275 10.76 26.37 2.27
C ILE A 275 10.78 27.46 3.34
N LYS A 276 10.00 28.53 3.17
CA LYS A 276 9.91 29.64 4.14
C LYS A 276 9.33 29.21 5.48
N ALA A 277 8.30 28.36 5.47
CA ALA A 277 7.65 27.88 6.69
C ALA A 277 8.39 26.70 7.36
N TRP A 278 9.29 26.02 6.64
CA TRP A 278 9.99 24.82 7.10
C TRP A 278 10.65 24.93 8.48
N PRO A 279 11.41 26.00 8.81
CA PRO A 279 12.13 26.07 10.09
C PRO A 279 11.20 25.95 11.30
N GLU A 280 10.05 26.60 11.25
CA GLU A 280 9.07 26.68 12.34
C GLU A 280 8.09 25.50 12.37
N THR A 281 8.01 24.73 11.27
CA THR A 281 7.05 23.64 11.15
C THR A 281 7.51 22.41 11.95
N ARG A 282 6.63 21.90 12.81
CA ARG A 282 6.86 20.71 13.64
C ARG A 282 6.32 19.47 12.95
N LEU A 283 7.22 18.72 12.33
CA LEU A 283 6.88 17.55 11.52
C LEU A 283 7.36 16.22 12.13
N THR A 284 7.93 16.22 13.34
CA THR A 284 8.30 14.98 14.04
C THR A 284 7.21 14.56 15.02
N GLY A 285 6.59 13.41 14.76
CA GLY A 285 5.51 12.85 15.58
C GLY A 285 4.54 12.00 14.79
N THR A 286 3.63 11.32 15.49
CA THR A 286 2.51 10.60 14.86
C THR A 286 1.42 11.60 14.49
N ASN A 287 1.01 12.46 15.43
CA ASN A 287 -0.01 13.48 15.21
C ASN A 287 0.60 14.83 14.79
N VAL A 288 1.06 14.92 13.54
CA VAL A 288 1.63 16.16 12.96
C VAL A 288 0.64 16.82 12.01
N ASP A 289 0.70 18.15 11.95
CA ASP A 289 -0.05 18.93 10.96
C ASP A 289 0.72 18.97 9.64
N LEU A 290 0.12 18.40 8.59
CA LEU A 290 0.68 18.32 7.24
C LEU A 290 0.11 19.39 6.30
N SER A 291 -0.65 20.36 6.80
CA SER A 291 -1.32 21.40 5.99
C SER A 291 -0.36 22.27 5.17
N ILE A 292 0.91 22.37 5.57
CA ILE A 292 1.97 23.01 4.78
C ILE A 292 2.12 22.37 3.39
N PHE A 293 1.71 21.10 3.22
CA PHE A 293 1.78 20.35 1.97
C PHE A 293 0.45 20.28 1.21
N ASP A 294 -0.61 20.96 1.66
CA ASP A 294 -1.92 20.89 0.99
C ASP A 294 -1.88 21.37 -0.46
N CYS A 295 -0.91 22.22 -0.82
CA CYS A 295 -0.70 22.67 -2.20
C CYS A 295 -0.21 21.55 -3.15
N PHE A 296 0.17 20.38 -2.64
CA PHE A 296 0.52 19.20 -3.44
C PHE A 296 -0.71 18.40 -3.88
N LEU A 297 -1.88 18.70 -3.32
CA LEU A 297 -3.10 17.96 -3.60
C LEU A 297 -3.94 18.67 -4.66
N PRO A 298 -4.54 17.93 -5.60
CA PRO A 298 -5.43 18.52 -6.59
C PRO A 298 -6.72 19.03 -5.92
N SER A 299 -7.26 20.13 -6.42
CA SER A 299 -8.58 20.62 -5.99
C SER A 299 -9.69 19.63 -6.29
N ILE A 300 -10.79 19.72 -5.55
CA ILE A 300 -12.02 18.96 -5.81
C ILE A 300 -12.55 19.31 -7.22
N PRO A 301 -12.71 18.34 -8.13
CA PRO A 301 -13.15 18.62 -9.50
C PRO A 301 -14.66 18.89 -9.55
N LEU A 302 -15.03 20.17 -9.74
CA LEU A 302 -16.42 20.59 -10.01
C LEU A 302 -16.83 20.31 -11.46
N GLU A 303 -15.87 20.37 -12.37
CA GLU A 303 -16.01 19.94 -13.76
C GLU A 303 -15.57 18.48 -13.91
N PRO A 304 -16.13 17.72 -14.87
CA PRO A 304 -15.74 16.33 -15.07
C PRO A 304 -14.25 16.21 -15.42
N ILE A 305 -13.51 15.43 -14.62
CA ILE A 305 -12.15 15.02 -14.99
C ILE A 305 -12.21 13.78 -15.85
N ASN A 306 -11.63 13.85 -17.05
CA ASN A 306 -11.57 12.73 -17.98
C ASN A 306 -10.29 11.91 -17.75
N LEU A 307 -10.45 10.62 -17.48
CA LEU A 307 -9.40 9.66 -17.14
C LEU A 307 -9.15 8.62 -18.25
N THR A 308 -9.75 8.80 -19.44
CA THR A 308 -9.72 7.78 -20.50
C THR A 308 -8.39 7.64 -21.22
N ASN A 309 -7.55 8.67 -21.20
CA ASN A 309 -6.39 8.73 -22.09
C ASN A 309 -5.14 8.01 -21.54
N GLY A 310 -5.25 7.36 -20.37
CA GLY A 310 -4.10 6.70 -19.76
C GLY A 310 -2.99 7.69 -19.38
N GLU A 311 -3.33 8.94 -19.09
CA GLU A 311 -2.40 9.91 -18.54
C GLU A 311 -2.41 9.82 -17.01
N PRO A 312 -1.24 9.92 -16.33
CA PRO A 312 -1.19 9.99 -14.88
C PRO A 312 -2.05 11.16 -14.38
N VAL A 313 -3.00 10.88 -13.48
CA VAL A 313 -3.82 11.92 -12.90
C VAL A 313 -3.50 12.07 -11.42
N MET A 314 -3.17 13.30 -11.02
CA MET A 314 -2.65 13.64 -9.70
C MET A 314 -3.52 13.20 -8.52
N CYS A 315 -4.82 12.95 -8.75
CA CYS A 315 -5.74 12.50 -7.71
C CYS A 315 -5.73 10.97 -7.50
N LEU A 316 -5.17 10.17 -8.43
CA LEU A 316 -5.09 8.72 -8.28
C LEU A 316 -3.98 8.38 -7.28
N ALA A 317 -4.37 7.89 -6.10
CA ALA A 317 -3.48 7.75 -4.96
C ALA A 317 -2.92 6.32 -4.78
N ASP A 318 -3.76 5.38 -4.36
CA ASP A 318 -3.39 3.99 -4.06
C ASP A 318 -4.35 3.02 -4.79
N GLY A 319 -3.91 1.79 -5.06
CA GLY A 319 -4.75 0.75 -5.67
C GLY A 319 -5.14 0.99 -7.14
N TRP A 320 -4.36 1.78 -7.88
CA TRP A 320 -4.50 1.98 -9.32
C TRP A 320 -3.36 1.33 -10.08
N SER A 321 -3.64 0.80 -11.27
CA SER A 321 -2.64 0.27 -12.17
C SER A 321 -1.78 1.38 -12.76
N GLU A 322 -0.65 0.99 -13.35
CA GLU A 322 0.07 1.90 -14.24
C GLU A 322 -0.83 2.32 -15.42
N PRO A 323 -0.62 3.51 -15.98
CA PRO A 323 -1.39 3.96 -17.12
C PRO A 323 -1.13 3.14 -18.38
N GLU A 324 -2.19 2.75 -19.07
CA GLU A 324 -2.15 1.97 -20.31
C GLU A 324 -3.09 2.59 -21.36
N PRO A 325 -2.92 2.29 -22.67
CA PRO A 325 -3.79 2.82 -23.72
C PRO A 325 -5.27 2.50 -23.53
N SER A 326 -5.57 1.44 -22.75
CA SER A 326 -6.92 1.07 -22.40
C SER A 326 -7.52 1.95 -21.29
N GLY A 327 -6.72 2.74 -20.57
CA GLY A 327 -7.10 3.58 -19.43
C GLY A 327 -6.40 3.15 -18.14
N ILE A 328 -6.85 3.61 -16.98
CA ILE A 328 -6.28 3.20 -15.68
C ILE A 328 -7.29 2.32 -14.95
N TRP A 329 -6.89 1.09 -14.64
CA TRP A 329 -7.70 0.14 -13.89
C TRP A 329 -7.39 0.23 -12.41
N THR A 330 -8.34 -0.18 -11.57
CA THR A 330 -8.02 -0.55 -10.19
C THR A 330 -7.18 -1.83 -10.18
N ASP A 331 -6.24 -1.93 -9.25
CA ASP A 331 -5.41 -3.11 -9.03
C ASP A 331 -5.53 -3.55 -7.56
N GLY A 332 -6.40 -4.52 -7.31
CA GLY A 332 -6.73 -5.03 -5.97
C GLY A 332 -8.16 -4.71 -5.51
N ASN A 333 -8.41 -4.97 -4.23
CA ASN A 333 -9.75 -4.85 -3.60
C ASN A 333 -10.11 -3.43 -3.17
N SER A 334 -9.21 -2.46 -3.33
CA SER A 334 -9.46 -1.07 -2.98
C SER A 334 -8.68 -0.15 -3.89
N ALA A 335 -9.26 0.98 -4.27
CA ALA A 335 -8.55 2.06 -4.93
C ALA A 335 -8.89 3.40 -4.26
N MET A 336 -7.92 4.29 -4.12
CA MET A 336 -8.08 5.54 -3.38
C MET A 336 -7.79 6.75 -4.26
N LEU A 337 -8.59 7.79 -4.08
CA LEU A 337 -8.38 9.11 -4.62
C LEU A 337 -8.08 10.09 -3.48
N VAL A 338 -7.28 11.11 -3.76
CA VAL A 338 -6.98 12.20 -2.82
C VAL A 338 -7.21 13.55 -3.47
N PHE A 339 -7.79 14.46 -2.71
CA PHE A 339 -8.01 15.85 -3.08
C PHE A 339 -7.68 16.78 -1.92
N GLY A 340 -7.39 18.04 -2.22
CA GLY A 340 -7.24 19.07 -1.21
C GLY A 340 -8.55 19.36 -0.48
N ARG A 341 -8.53 20.43 0.33
CA ARG A 341 -9.73 20.93 1.00
C ARG A 341 -10.81 21.34 0.00
N ALA A 342 -12.06 21.09 0.37
CA ALA A 342 -13.21 21.54 -0.40
C ALA A 342 -13.55 23.00 -0.09
N GLU A 343 -14.09 23.71 -1.08
CA GLU A 343 -14.70 25.02 -0.86
C GLU A 343 -16.14 24.87 -0.31
N GLU A 344 -16.87 23.88 -0.83
CA GLU A 344 -18.23 23.54 -0.39
C GLU A 344 -18.27 22.16 0.29
N PRO A 345 -18.94 22.03 1.44
CA PRO A 345 -18.92 20.78 2.20
C PRO A 345 -19.88 19.72 1.66
N PHE A 346 -20.88 20.06 0.85
CA PHE A 346 -21.93 19.10 0.44
C PHE A 346 -22.03 18.94 -1.08
N CYS A 347 -21.89 17.71 -1.54
CA CYS A 347 -21.95 17.38 -2.95
C CYS A 347 -22.42 15.94 -3.20
N PHE A 348 -22.60 15.59 -4.46
CA PHE A 348 -22.74 14.23 -4.96
C PHE A 348 -21.53 13.91 -5.84
N ALA A 349 -21.01 12.70 -5.74
CA ALA A 349 -19.99 12.20 -6.65
C ALA A 349 -20.67 11.48 -7.83
N LYS A 350 -20.45 11.99 -9.04
CA LYS A 350 -20.75 11.29 -10.29
C LYS A 350 -19.51 10.53 -10.73
N MET A 351 -19.63 9.24 -10.94
CA MET A 351 -18.57 8.38 -11.45
C MET A 351 -19.02 7.74 -12.76
N VAL A 352 -18.20 7.83 -13.80
CA VAL A 352 -18.37 7.04 -15.03
C VAL A 352 -17.24 6.03 -15.09
N PHE A 353 -17.56 4.74 -15.24
CA PHE A 353 -16.55 3.69 -15.24
C PHE A 353 -16.98 2.46 -16.05
N VAL A 354 -16.02 1.61 -16.41
CA VAL A 354 -16.28 0.28 -16.96
C VAL A 354 -15.94 -0.77 -15.89
N PRO A 355 -16.87 -1.63 -15.46
CA PRO A 355 -16.57 -2.68 -14.51
C PRO A 355 -15.95 -3.91 -15.19
N TYR A 356 -15.03 -4.58 -14.51
CA TYR A 356 -14.54 -5.90 -14.89
C TYR A 356 -15.48 -6.97 -14.33
N LEU A 357 -16.42 -7.46 -15.15
CA LEU A 357 -17.44 -8.43 -14.74
C LEU A 357 -17.22 -9.79 -15.40
N GLU A 358 -17.32 -10.86 -14.60
CA GLU A 358 -17.42 -12.31 -14.89
C GLU A 358 -18.84 -12.83 -15.21
N ALA A 359 -19.14 -13.73 -16.16
CA ALA A 359 -20.48 -14.36 -16.22
C ALA A 359 -20.81 -15.08 -14.89
N GLY A 360 -21.95 -14.72 -14.28
CA GLY A 360 -22.40 -15.28 -12.99
C GLY A 360 -21.59 -14.84 -11.76
N LEU A 361 -20.63 -13.92 -11.91
CA LEU A 361 -19.79 -13.44 -10.82
C LEU A 361 -19.99 -11.93 -10.61
N PRO A 362 -20.66 -11.50 -9.52
CA PRO A 362 -20.90 -10.09 -9.27
C PRO A 362 -19.69 -9.36 -8.70
N LEU A 363 -19.64 -8.05 -8.91
CA LEU A 363 -18.69 -7.13 -8.29
C LEU A 363 -19.43 -6.20 -7.34
N SER A 364 -19.09 -6.19 -6.06
CA SER A 364 -19.61 -5.21 -5.10
C SER A 364 -18.69 -4.00 -5.06
N LEU A 365 -19.25 -2.79 -5.18
CA LEU A 365 -18.57 -1.52 -5.01
C LEU A 365 -19.12 -0.79 -3.79
N GLU A 366 -18.25 -0.28 -2.93
CA GLU A 366 -18.59 0.57 -1.79
C GLU A 366 -17.73 1.83 -1.83
N LEU A 367 -18.38 2.99 -1.90
CA LEU A 367 -17.69 4.27 -1.88
C LEU A 367 -17.60 4.75 -0.43
N MET A 368 -16.37 4.94 0.03
CA MET A 368 -16.05 5.59 1.29
C MET A 368 -15.54 7.00 1.00
N VAL A 369 -15.98 7.97 1.77
CA VAL A 369 -15.42 9.32 1.76
C VAL A 369 -14.94 9.64 3.17
N ASN A 370 -13.68 10.00 3.31
CA ASN A 370 -13.08 10.35 4.60
C ASN A 370 -13.28 9.28 5.68
N GLY A 371 -13.24 8.00 5.28
CA GLY A 371 -13.47 6.84 6.14
C GLY A 371 -14.94 6.51 6.42
N GLN A 372 -15.90 7.27 5.88
CA GLN A 372 -17.34 7.03 6.05
C GLN A 372 -17.96 6.42 4.80
N SER A 373 -18.76 5.35 4.96
CA SER A 373 -19.48 4.73 3.83
C SER A 373 -20.58 5.65 3.33
N VAL A 374 -20.49 6.04 2.06
CA VAL A 374 -21.50 6.86 1.36
C VAL A 374 -22.54 5.97 0.67
N GLY A 375 -22.14 4.80 0.20
CA GLY A 375 -23.08 3.87 -0.41
C GLY A 375 -22.41 2.65 -1.01
N ARG A 376 -23.21 1.58 -1.15
CA ARG A 376 -22.81 0.32 -1.77
C ARG A 376 -23.68 0.02 -2.99
N ARG A 377 -23.08 -0.57 -4.02
CA ARG A 377 -23.73 -1.06 -5.24
C ARG A 377 -23.24 -2.47 -5.54
N LEU A 378 -24.16 -3.34 -5.95
CA LEU A 378 -23.81 -4.67 -6.45
C LEU A 378 -23.95 -4.67 -7.97
N LEU A 379 -22.86 -4.95 -8.68
CA LEU A 379 -22.84 -5.01 -10.13
C LEU A 379 -23.00 -6.45 -10.58
N TRP A 380 -24.04 -6.71 -11.36
CA TRP A 380 -24.33 -8.03 -11.90
C TRP A 380 -24.11 -8.06 -13.42
N PRO A 381 -23.47 -9.12 -13.96
CA PRO A 381 -23.30 -9.28 -15.40
C PRO A 381 -24.66 -9.48 -16.11
N GLY A 382 -25.00 -8.65 -17.09
CA GLY A 382 -26.19 -8.86 -17.93
C GLY A 382 -26.56 -7.69 -18.83
N ASP A 383 -27.51 -7.91 -19.74
CA ASP A 383 -27.87 -6.96 -20.81
C ASP A 383 -28.96 -5.94 -20.41
N VAL A 384 -29.54 -6.06 -19.21
CA VAL A 384 -30.71 -5.27 -18.79
C VAL A 384 -30.33 -4.28 -17.71
N VAL A 385 -30.20 -2.99 -18.03
CA VAL A 385 -29.99 -1.93 -17.04
C VAL A 385 -31.20 -1.85 -16.10
N VAL A 386 -31.02 -2.18 -14.83
CA VAL A 386 -32.03 -1.88 -13.79
C VAL A 386 -31.69 -0.52 -13.17
N GLY A 387 -32.59 0.45 -13.35
CA GLY A 387 -32.44 1.80 -12.78
C GLY A 387 -32.43 1.77 -11.25
N ALA A 388 -31.52 2.55 -10.65
CA ALA A 388 -31.36 2.65 -9.20
C ALA A 388 -32.28 3.74 -8.62
N LEU A 389 -33.11 3.38 -7.65
CA LEU A 389 -33.77 4.30 -6.72
C LEU A 389 -33.86 3.64 -5.33
N ASP A 390 -32.70 3.45 -4.68
CA ASP A 390 -32.49 3.43 -3.21
C ASP A 390 -31.14 2.79 -2.84
N SER A 391 -30.77 2.93 -1.56
CA SER A 391 -29.46 2.70 -0.94
C SER A 391 -28.96 1.24 -0.94
N SER A 392 -29.66 0.32 -1.61
CA SER A 392 -29.29 -1.10 -1.75
C SER A 392 -29.53 -1.63 -3.17
N SER A 393 -29.23 -0.82 -4.18
CA SER A 393 -29.53 -1.13 -5.58
C SER A 393 -28.49 -2.06 -6.23
N VAL A 394 -28.98 -3.17 -6.76
CA VAL A 394 -28.26 -4.00 -7.74
C VAL A 394 -28.29 -3.27 -9.08
N ALA A 395 -27.13 -2.99 -9.66
CA ALA A 395 -27.01 -2.47 -11.01
C ALA A 395 -26.60 -3.61 -11.93
N VAL A 396 -27.42 -3.89 -12.93
CA VAL A 396 -27.07 -4.87 -13.97
C VAL A 396 -26.40 -4.10 -15.11
N GLY A 397 -25.18 -4.50 -15.47
CA GLY A 397 -24.32 -3.77 -16.40
C GLY A 397 -23.84 -4.63 -17.55
N ASP A 398 -23.80 -4.04 -18.74
CA ASP A 398 -23.11 -4.58 -19.90
C ASP A 398 -21.60 -4.53 -19.63
N ARG A 399 -20.93 -5.68 -19.82
CA ARG A 399 -19.51 -5.92 -19.53
C ARG A 399 -18.57 -5.01 -20.34
N THR A 400 -19.08 -4.32 -21.36
CA THR A 400 -18.29 -3.53 -22.31
C THR A 400 -18.62 -2.03 -22.32
N LYS A 401 -19.68 -1.60 -21.62
CA LYS A 401 -20.17 -0.22 -21.72
C LYS A 401 -19.89 0.58 -20.44
N PRO A 402 -19.55 1.87 -20.58
CA PRO A 402 -19.45 2.77 -19.44
C PRO A 402 -20.78 2.84 -18.68
N MET A 403 -20.70 2.75 -17.36
CA MET A 403 -21.81 2.94 -16.43
C MET A 403 -21.64 4.28 -15.72
N THR A 404 -22.72 5.02 -15.54
CA THR A 404 -22.75 6.23 -14.69
C THR A 404 -23.39 5.89 -13.36
N MET A 405 -22.73 6.24 -12.26
CA MET A 405 -23.26 6.09 -10.91
C MET A 405 -23.12 7.37 -10.11
N TRP A 406 -24.12 7.62 -9.28
CA TRP A 406 -24.16 8.75 -8.36
C TRP A 406 -24.09 8.25 -6.93
N PHE A 407 -23.22 8.88 -6.15
CA PHE A 407 -23.06 8.64 -4.72
C PHE A 407 -23.30 9.94 -3.97
N GLY A 408 -24.16 9.87 -2.94
CA GLY A 408 -24.38 10.99 -2.05
C GLY A 408 -25.71 10.92 -1.30
N PRO A 409 -25.98 11.92 -0.46
CA PRO A 409 -25.15 13.11 -0.23
C PRO A 409 -23.80 12.78 0.44
N ILE A 410 -22.75 13.54 0.09
CA ILE A 410 -21.38 13.42 0.61
C ILE A 410 -21.05 14.67 1.43
N THR A 411 -20.29 14.49 2.51
CA THR A 411 -19.68 15.60 3.26
C THR A 411 -18.16 15.63 3.07
N LEU A 412 -17.66 16.69 2.43
CA LEU A 412 -16.25 16.95 2.23
C LEU A 412 -15.70 17.84 3.37
N ARG A 413 -14.44 17.60 3.73
CA ARG A 413 -13.67 18.41 4.69
C ARG A 413 -13.22 19.71 4.00
N THR A 414 -13.36 20.82 4.72
CA THR A 414 -12.98 22.18 4.26
C THR A 414 -11.73 22.70 4.99
N ASP A 415 -11.34 22.03 6.06
CA ASP A 415 -10.20 22.32 6.93
C ASP A 415 -8.97 21.46 6.61
N THR A 416 -9.15 20.34 5.92
CA THR A 416 -8.07 19.45 5.50
C THR A 416 -8.43 18.73 4.20
N HIS A 417 -7.50 17.92 3.72
CA HIS A 417 -7.65 17.10 2.53
C HIS A 417 -8.75 16.04 2.66
N ASN A 418 -9.21 15.57 1.50
CA ASN A 418 -10.28 14.60 1.34
C ASN A 418 -9.76 13.31 0.72
N THR A 419 -10.19 12.17 1.26
CA THR A 419 -9.93 10.84 0.70
C THR A 419 -11.21 10.20 0.22
N ILE A 420 -11.13 9.50 -0.91
CA ILE A 420 -12.24 8.77 -1.50
C ILE A 420 -11.75 7.38 -1.84
N GLU A 421 -12.28 6.39 -1.14
CA GLU A 421 -11.85 5.00 -1.29
C GLU A 421 -12.99 4.20 -1.93
N ILE A 422 -12.66 3.48 -3.00
CA ILE A 422 -13.54 2.58 -3.71
C ILE A 422 -13.18 1.18 -3.25
N LYS A 423 -13.97 0.62 -2.33
CA LYS A 423 -13.82 -0.75 -1.85
C LYS A 423 -14.56 -1.70 -2.76
N MET A 424 -13.90 -2.79 -3.12
CA MET A 424 -14.37 -3.75 -4.09
C MET A 424 -14.34 -5.16 -3.51
N LYS A 425 -15.37 -5.94 -3.80
CA LYS A 425 -15.37 -7.39 -3.52
C LYS A 425 -15.78 -8.14 -4.76
N GLY A 426 -15.03 -9.19 -5.07
CA GLY A 426 -15.24 -9.98 -6.28
C GLY A 426 -14.37 -9.55 -7.46
N VAL A 427 -13.30 -8.77 -7.21
CA VAL A 427 -12.26 -8.48 -8.22
C VAL A 427 -11.60 -9.79 -8.68
N ARG A 428 -11.10 -9.81 -9.91
CA ARG A 428 -10.52 -11.02 -10.53
C ARG A 428 -9.37 -10.63 -11.44
N SER A 429 -8.39 -11.52 -11.55
CA SER A 429 -7.39 -11.39 -12.61
C SER A 429 -7.84 -12.06 -13.90
N PRO A 430 -7.49 -11.49 -15.08
CA PRO A 430 -7.65 -12.20 -16.35
C PRO A 430 -6.96 -13.58 -16.35
N GLN A 431 -5.85 -13.74 -15.62
CA GLN A 431 -5.16 -15.01 -15.44
C GLN A 431 -6.00 -16.06 -14.70
N ASP A 432 -6.65 -15.70 -13.59
CA ASP A 432 -7.49 -16.64 -12.83
C ASP A 432 -8.71 -17.13 -13.63
N LEU A 433 -9.15 -16.31 -14.60
CA LEU A 433 -10.22 -16.64 -15.52
C LEU A 433 -9.75 -17.40 -16.77
N GLY A 434 -8.44 -17.58 -16.95
CA GLY A 434 -7.86 -18.22 -18.12
C GLY A 434 -7.99 -17.39 -19.42
N ILE A 435 -8.17 -16.07 -19.29
CA ILE A 435 -8.35 -15.15 -20.42
C ILE A 435 -7.01 -14.64 -20.94
N ASP A 436 -6.11 -14.23 -20.04
CA ASP A 436 -4.80 -13.63 -20.36
C ASP A 436 -3.74 -14.01 -19.30
N GLN A 437 -2.49 -13.54 -19.41
CA GLN A 437 -1.45 -13.70 -18.38
C GLN A 437 -1.44 -12.58 -17.33
N ASP A 438 -2.25 -11.53 -17.52
CA ASP A 438 -2.41 -10.45 -16.55
C ASP A 438 -2.89 -10.98 -15.19
N LYS A 439 -2.09 -10.70 -14.16
CA LYS A 439 -2.28 -11.15 -12.77
C LYS A 439 -2.98 -10.10 -11.89
N ARG A 440 -3.18 -8.89 -12.39
CA ARG A 440 -3.79 -7.80 -11.64
C ARG A 440 -5.22 -8.17 -11.27
N GLU A 441 -5.63 -7.88 -10.04
CA GLU A 441 -7.02 -8.07 -9.62
C GLU A 441 -7.84 -6.87 -10.07
N LEU A 442 -8.46 -6.97 -11.25
CA LEU A 442 -9.18 -5.88 -11.88
C LEU A 442 -10.60 -5.75 -11.30
N GLY A 443 -11.00 -4.52 -11.02
CA GLY A 443 -12.32 -4.17 -10.49
C GLY A 443 -13.06 -3.22 -11.41
N ILE A 444 -12.62 -1.96 -11.49
CA ILE A 444 -13.18 -0.97 -12.41
C ILE A 444 -12.10 -0.21 -13.17
N ARG A 445 -12.47 0.32 -14.33
CA ARG A 445 -11.73 1.36 -15.04
C ARG A 445 -12.47 2.67 -14.91
N LEU A 446 -11.93 3.59 -14.11
CA LEU A 446 -12.55 4.91 -13.91
C LEU A 446 -12.32 5.76 -15.17
N MET A 447 -13.40 6.29 -15.74
CA MET A 447 -13.36 7.11 -16.96
C MET A 447 -13.63 8.58 -16.67
N GLU A 448 -14.53 8.86 -15.72
CA GLU A 448 -14.89 10.22 -15.33
C GLU A 448 -15.19 10.28 -13.85
N LEU A 449 -14.83 11.40 -13.22
CA LEU A 449 -15.25 11.77 -11.88
C LEU A 449 -15.65 13.23 -11.84
N GLN A 450 -16.74 13.54 -11.15
CA GLN A 450 -17.21 14.91 -10.92
C GLN A 450 -17.88 15.03 -9.55
N PHE A 451 -17.62 16.12 -8.85
CA PHE A 451 -18.38 16.52 -7.66
C PHE A 451 -19.40 17.60 -8.03
N VAL A 452 -20.67 17.31 -7.78
CA VAL A 452 -21.79 18.16 -8.16
C VAL A 452 -22.44 18.68 -6.89
N ALA A 453 -22.57 20.01 -6.78
CA ALA A 453 -23.29 20.64 -5.68
C ALA A 453 -24.76 20.17 -5.65
N GLN A 454 -25.34 20.10 -4.45
CA GLN A 454 -26.67 19.53 -4.22
C GLN A 454 -27.80 20.19 -5.05
N GLY A 455 -27.64 21.46 -5.46
CA GLY A 455 -28.60 22.19 -6.28
C GLY A 455 -28.57 21.86 -7.79
N SER A 456 -27.60 21.07 -8.25
CA SER A 456 -27.29 20.90 -9.68
C SER A 456 -27.50 19.47 -10.19
N ILE A 457 -28.10 18.58 -9.40
CA ILE A 457 -28.35 17.19 -9.81
C ILE A 457 -29.52 17.18 -10.81
N PRO A 458 -29.39 16.54 -11.99
CA PRO A 458 -30.52 16.29 -12.86
C PRO A 458 -31.55 15.40 -12.15
N GLN A 459 -32.80 15.84 -12.07
CA GLN A 459 -33.91 15.07 -11.48
C GLN A 459 -34.18 13.75 -12.21
#